data_AF-A0A7X9ARC3-F1
#
_entry.id   AF-A0A7X9ARC3-F1
#
_cell.length_a   1.000
_cell.length_b   1.000
_cell.length_c   1.000
_cell.angle_alpha   90.00
_cell.angle_beta   90.00
_cell.angle_gamma   90.00
#
_symmetry.space_group_name_H-M   'P 1'
#
loop_
_entity.id
_entity.type
_entity.pdbx_description
1 polymer ?
#
loop_
_entity_poly.entity_id
_entity_poly.type
_entity_poly.pdbx_seq_one_letter_code
_entity_poly.pdbx_strand_id
1 'polypeptide(L)'
;MTDYTGQMAIGITPEEIRELGIEYVVGGVHWPLTVSEDRDALIRNYFEQQLFLVRHPSVNVLAHPWDSLVHAVGNWYKYRDKEHIDLTAFRFIPKEYNDALAQALFEEGKAAEVNFAVIGGAVPEIREYLLKLFAGWKQKGVRFTIGDDLHNAHFSKELFERAEQWLAEWGFTENDFVLPFQQNLKQ
;
A
#
# COMPACT_ATOMS: atom_id res chain seq x y z
N MET A 1 -14.67 26.07 -4.46
CA MET A 1 -13.95 24.98 -3.80
C MET A 1 -12.99 25.63 -2.82
N THR A 2 -13.08 25.31 -1.54
CA THR A 2 -12.07 25.71 -0.57
C THR A 2 -10.81 24.94 -0.90
N ASP A 3 -9.79 25.64 -1.41
CA ASP A 3 -8.45 25.07 -1.56
C ASP A 3 -7.91 24.80 -0.16
N TYR A 4 -8.03 23.56 0.30
CA TYR A 4 -7.39 23.10 1.53
C TYR A 4 -5.88 23.03 1.25
N THR A 5 -5.13 24.04 1.71
CA THR A 5 -3.67 24.09 1.61
C THR A 5 -2.99 23.39 2.79
N GLY A 6 -3.51 22.23 3.19
CA GLY A 6 -2.95 21.47 4.31
C GLY A 6 -1.67 20.73 3.88
N GLN A 7 -0.63 20.79 4.71
CA GLN A 7 0.51 19.89 4.55
C GLN A 7 0.08 18.47 4.94
N MET A 8 0.54 17.47 4.19
CA MET A 8 0.36 16.07 4.57
C MET A 8 0.98 15.85 5.96
N ALA A 9 0.22 15.20 6.84
CA ALA A 9 0.63 14.90 8.20
C ALA A 9 0.09 13.54 8.60
N ILE A 10 0.79 12.85 9.49
CA ILE A 10 0.26 11.67 10.16
C ILE A 10 -0.35 12.10 11.50
N GLY A 11 -1.46 11.47 11.89
CA GLY A 11 -2.21 11.80 13.11
C GLY A 11 -1.62 11.20 14.39
N ILE A 12 -0.35 10.78 14.38
CA ILE A 12 0.34 10.21 15.53
C ILE A 12 1.77 10.73 15.64
N THR A 13 2.16 11.12 16.83
CA THR A 13 3.49 11.67 17.14
C THR A 13 4.47 10.59 17.60
N PRO A 14 5.79 10.81 17.46
CA PRO A 14 6.80 9.92 18.04
C PRO A 14 6.65 9.74 19.57
N GLU A 15 6.18 10.77 20.27
CA GLU A 15 5.91 10.74 21.70
C GLU A 15 4.79 9.75 22.01
N GLU A 16 3.65 9.85 21.32
CA GLU A 16 2.51 8.93 21.48
C GLU A 16 2.88 7.48 21.15
N ILE A 17 3.69 7.26 20.11
CA ILE A 17 4.19 5.91 19.76
C ILE A 17 4.95 5.30 20.93
N ARG A 18 5.83 6.07 21.57
CA ARG A 18 6.61 5.59 22.72
C ARG A 18 5.74 5.37 23.95
N GLU A 19 4.86 6.32 24.27
CA GLU A 19 4.01 6.29 25.46
C GLU A 19 2.99 5.15 25.42
N LEU A 20 2.44 4.86 24.23
CA LEU A 20 1.46 3.78 24.04
C LEU A 20 2.12 2.41 23.81
N GLY A 21 3.45 2.35 23.65
CA GLY A 21 4.16 1.11 23.34
C GLY A 21 3.79 0.54 21.98
N ILE A 22 3.55 1.41 20.99
CA ILE A 22 3.22 0.97 19.63
C ILE A 22 4.47 0.37 18.98
N GLU A 23 4.38 -0.92 18.61
CA GLU A 23 5.52 -1.68 18.09
C GLU A 23 5.89 -1.31 16.64
N TYR A 24 4.89 -0.93 15.84
CA TYR A 24 5.07 -0.50 14.45
C TYR A 24 3.87 0.31 13.97
N VAL A 25 4.07 1.06 12.89
CA VAL A 25 3.06 1.87 12.21
C VAL A 25 2.96 1.46 10.75
N VAL A 26 1.74 1.17 10.32
CA VAL A 26 1.39 0.90 8.92
C VAL A 26 0.75 2.15 8.34
N GLY A 27 1.35 2.72 7.30
CA GLY A 27 0.86 3.90 6.61
C GLY A 27 0.15 3.52 5.32
N GLY A 28 -1.16 3.77 5.23
CA GLY A 28 -1.98 3.48 4.05
C GLY A 28 -2.66 4.70 3.46
N VAL A 29 -2.74 4.76 2.13
CA VAL A 29 -3.48 5.80 1.41
C VAL A 29 -4.88 5.29 1.10
N HIS A 30 -5.88 5.91 1.73
CA HIS A 30 -7.28 5.50 1.57
C HIS A 30 -8.16 6.53 0.89
N TRP A 31 -7.69 7.77 0.66
CA TRP A 31 -8.50 8.86 0.10
C TRP A 31 -7.62 9.84 -0.69
N PRO A 32 -8.13 10.47 -1.74
CA PRO A 32 -7.42 11.59 -2.36
C PRO A 32 -7.47 12.83 -1.45
N LEU A 33 -6.35 13.56 -1.39
CA LEU A 33 -6.24 14.82 -0.66
C LEU A 33 -6.45 16.00 -1.61
N THR A 34 -7.67 16.56 -1.61
CA THR A 34 -7.98 17.91 -2.13
C THR A 34 -7.47 18.17 -3.55
N VAL A 35 -7.61 17.17 -4.43
CA VAL A 35 -7.30 17.25 -5.86
C VAL A 35 -8.57 17.10 -6.70
N SER A 36 -8.50 17.50 -7.97
CA SER A 36 -9.57 17.24 -8.94
C SER A 36 -9.87 15.75 -9.08
N GLU A 37 -11.11 15.41 -9.42
CA GLU A 37 -11.55 14.05 -9.76
C GLU A 37 -10.97 13.50 -11.09
N ASP A 38 -10.06 14.25 -11.72
CA ASP A 38 -9.31 13.77 -12.89
C ASP A 38 -8.40 12.59 -12.53
N ARG A 39 -8.43 11.52 -13.34
CA ARG A 39 -7.69 10.29 -13.07
C ARG A 39 -6.19 10.52 -12.89
N ASP A 40 -5.56 11.31 -13.76
CA ASP A 40 -4.11 11.48 -13.72
C ASP A 40 -3.72 12.34 -12.50
N ALA A 41 -4.57 13.31 -12.12
CA ALA A 41 -4.43 14.03 -10.86
C ALA A 41 -4.59 13.12 -9.63
N LEU A 42 -5.55 12.19 -9.63
CA LEU A 42 -5.76 11.21 -8.57
C LEU A 42 -4.56 10.25 -8.43
N ILE A 43 -4.07 9.70 -9.55
CA ILE A 43 -2.91 8.79 -9.56
C ILE A 43 -1.68 9.50 -8.98
N ARG A 44 -1.41 10.72 -9.43
CA ARG A 44 -0.30 11.53 -8.90
C ARG A 44 -0.47 11.84 -7.42
N ASN A 45 -1.68 12.17 -6.97
CA ASN A 45 -1.96 12.44 -5.57
C ASN A 45 -1.73 11.19 -4.70
N TYR A 46 -2.18 10.01 -5.13
CA TYR A 46 -1.90 8.74 -4.45
C TYR A 46 -0.41 8.42 -4.42
N PHE A 47 0.33 8.69 -5.50
CA PHE A 47 1.78 8.55 -5.53
C PHE A 47 2.47 9.45 -4.51
N GLU A 48 2.14 10.74 -4.49
CA GLU A 48 2.71 11.74 -3.58
C GLU A 48 2.45 11.38 -2.11
N GLN A 49 1.24 10.91 -1.80
CA GLN A 49 0.87 10.42 -0.47
C GLN A 49 1.66 9.17 -0.06
N GLN A 50 1.78 8.17 -0.94
CA GLN A 50 2.57 6.97 -0.65
C GLN A 50 4.04 7.31 -0.44
N LEU A 51 4.61 8.21 -1.25
CA LEU A 51 5.98 8.67 -1.10
C LEU A 51 6.20 9.43 0.20
N PHE A 52 5.23 10.26 0.61
CA PHE A 52 5.23 10.91 1.92
C PHE A 52 5.26 9.87 3.05
N LEU A 53 4.40 8.86 3.02
CA LEU A 53 4.36 7.80 4.04
C LEU A 53 5.67 7.00 4.09
N VAL A 54 6.22 6.61 2.94
CA VAL A 54 7.50 5.91 2.86
C VAL A 54 8.64 6.77 3.43
N ARG A 55 8.61 8.09 3.29
CA ARG A 55 9.65 8.97 3.85
C ARG A 55 9.39 9.39 5.29
N HIS A 56 8.19 9.17 5.82
CA HIS A 56 7.83 9.67 7.15
C HIS A 56 8.52 8.84 8.26
N PRO A 57 9.27 9.44 9.21
CA PRO A 57 10.08 8.69 10.17
C PRO A 57 9.29 7.72 11.05
N SER A 58 8.03 8.04 11.36
CA SER A 58 7.19 7.18 12.20
C SER A 58 6.58 5.97 11.48
N VAL A 59 6.64 5.88 10.15
CA VAL A 59 6.00 4.79 9.39
C VAL A 59 7.01 3.67 9.16
N ASN A 60 6.63 2.42 9.44
CA ASN A 60 7.45 1.25 9.16
C ASN A 60 7.04 0.61 7.83
N VAL A 61 5.73 0.44 7.61
CA VAL A 61 5.20 -0.32 6.47
C VAL A 61 4.34 0.56 5.59
N LEU A 62 4.53 0.49 4.28
CA LEU A 62 3.58 1.02 3.31
C LEU A 62 2.44 0.00 3.09
N ALA A 63 1.22 0.35 3.50
CA ALA A 63 0.05 -0.52 3.36
C ALA A 63 -0.33 -0.72 1.89
N HIS A 64 -0.76 -1.94 1.55
CA HIS A 64 -1.36 -2.36 0.27
C HIS A 64 -1.27 -1.33 -0.89
N PRO A 65 -0.09 -1.23 -1.55
CA PRO A 65 0.17 -0.16 -2.52
C PRO A 65 -0.92 -0.08 -3.59
N TRP A 66 -1.40 1.14 -3.83
CA TRP A 66 -2.43 1.50 -4.81
C TRP A 66 -3.86 0.97 -4.59
N ASP A 67 -4.13 0.13 -3.59
CA ASP A 67 -5.43 -0.56 -3.46
C ASP A 67 -6.64 0.39 -3.55
N SER A 68 -6.68 1.43 -2.72
CA SER A 68 -7.82 2.36 -2.68
C SER A 68 -7.90 3.33 -3.87
N LEU A 69 -6.98 3.28 -4.84
CA LEU A 69 -7.02 4.16 -6.02
C LEU A 69 -8.27 3.89 -6.87
N VAL A 70 -8.69 2.63 -6.98
CA VAL A 70 -9.86 2.22 -7.79
C VAL A 70 -11.16 2.84 -7.27
N HIS A 71 -11.24 3.07 -5.95
CA HIS A 71 -12.35 3.76 -5.32
C HIS A 71 -12.38 5.25 -5.66
N ALA A 72 -11.21 5.89 -5.71
CA ALA A 72 -11.11 7.30 -6.08
C ALA A 72 -11.46 7.51 -7.56
N VAL A 73 -10.82 6.75 -8.45
CA VAL A 73 -11.02 6.88 -9.91
C VAL A 73 -12.46 6.52 -10.30
N GLY A 74 -13.05 5.52 -9.66
CA GLY A 74 -14.44 5.13 -9.91
C GLY A 74 -15.51 6.04 -9.28
N ASN A 75 -15.12 7.02 -8.45
CA ASN A 75 -16.01 7.87 -7.65
C ASN A 75 -16.79 7.13 -6.53
N TRP A 76 -16.29 5.99 -6.05
CA TRP A 76 -16.91 5.23 -4.97
C TRP A 76 -17.16 6.09 -3.72
N TYR A 77 -16.27 7.01 -3.36
CA TYR A 77 -16.43 7.83 -2.16
C TYR A 77 -17.66 8.75 -2.18
N LYS A 78 -18.11 9.13 -3.38
CA LYS A 78 -19.30 9.95 -3.60
C LYS A 78 -20.58 9.12 -3.61
N TYR A 79 -20.57 7.98 -4.29
CA TYR A 79 -21.78 7.18 -4.54
C TYR A 79 -21.97 5.98 -3.61
N ARG A 80 -20.87 5.49 -3.02
CA ARG A 80 -20.80 4.35 -2.09
C ARG A 80 -21.36 3.05 -2.68
N ASP A 81 -21.14 2.84 -3.97
CA ASP A 81 -21.65 1.70 -4.75
C ASP A 81 -20.50 0.98 -5.47
N LYS A 82 -20.54 -0.36 -5.50
CA LYS A 82 -19.54 -1.20 -6.18
C LYS A 82 -19.45 -0.94 -7.69
N GLU A 83 -20.51 -0.45 -8.32
CA GLU A 83 -20.46 -0.02 -9.74
C GLU A 83 -19.52 1.16 -9.97
N HIS A 84 -19.19 1.89 -8.89
CA HIS A 84 -18.31 3.07 -8.90
C HIS A 84 -16.89 2.70 -8.44
N ILE A 85 -16.47 1.47 -8.70
CA ILE A 85 -15.10 0.99 -8.50
C ILE A 85 -14.47 0.78 -9.88
N ASP A 86 -13.41 1.53 -10.19
CA ASP A 86 -12.74 1.44 -11.48
C ASP A 86 -11.41 0.68 -11.37
N LEU A 87 -11.47 -0.63 -11.59
CA LEU A 87 -10.28 -1.50 -11.60
C LEU A 87 -9.32 -1.17 -12.76
N THR A 88 -9.75 -0.45 -13.79
CA THR A 88 -8.85 -0.07 -14.90
C THR A 88 -7.80 0.94 -14.44
N ALA A 89 -7.99 1.60 -13.30
CA ALA A 89 -7.05 2.55 -12.72
C ALA A 89 -5.62 2.00 -12.64
N PHE A 90 -5.45 0.71 -12.29
CA PHE A 90 -4.13 0.07 -12.21
C PHE A 90 -3.35 0.10 -13.53
N ARG A 91 -4.03 0.13 -14.68
CA ARG A 91 -3.41 0.16 -16.01
C ARG A 91 -2.79 1.52 -16.34
N PHE A 92 -3.22 2.56 -15.64
CA PHE A 92 -2.80 3.94 -15.89
C PHE A 92 -1.72 4.41 -14.92
N ILE A 93 -1.32 3.60 -13.95
CA ILE A 93 -0.24 3.94 -13.02
C ILE A 93 1.08 3.97 -13.81
N PRO A 94 1.77 5.12 -13.86
CA PRO A 94 3.06 5.23 -14.55
C PRO A 94 4.10 4.29 -13.96
N LYS A 95 4.92 3.68 -14.82
CA LYS A 95 6.02 2.81 -14.38
C LYS A 95 6.99 3.58 -13.49
N GLU A 96 7.21 4.85 -13.79
CA GLU A 96 8.11 5.76 -13.06
C GLU A 96 7.66 5.94 -11.60
N TYR A 97 6.37 5.92 -11.32
CA TYR A 97 5.85 6.01 -9.95
C TYR A 97 6.11 4.72 -9.18
N ASN A 98 5.91 3.57 -9.82
CA ASN A 98 6.25 2.27 -9.24
C ASN A 98 7.77 2.13 -9.00
N ASP A 99 8.61 2.61 -9.92
CA ASP A 99 10.07 2.60 -9.75
C ASP A 99 10.51 3.52 -8.61
N ALA A 100 9.93 4.72 -8.52
CA ALA A 100 10.24 5.69 -7.48
C ALA A 100 9.82 5.20 -6.08
N LEU A 101 8.65 4.56 -5.96
CA LEU A 101 8.22 3.94 -4.70
C LEU A 101 9.16 2.81 -4.28
N ALA A 102 9.56 1.93 -5.21
CA ALA A 102 10.51 0.87 -4.92
C ALA A 102 11.85 1.42 -4.41
N GLN A 103 12.35 2.46 -5.08
CA GLN A 103 13.60 3.12 -4.70
C GLN A 103 13.49 3.72 -3.29
N ALA A 104 12.40 4.43 -2.99
CA ALA A 104 12.19 5.05 -1.69
C ALA A 104 12.06 3.99 -0.57
N LEU A 105 11.32 2.90 -0.80
CA LEU A 105 11.20 1.80 0.14
C LEU A 105 12.56 1.19 0.48
N PHE A 106 13.39 0.96 -0.54
CA PHE A 106 14.74 0.45 -0.37
C PHE A 106 15.66 1.44 0.38
N GLU A 107 15.69 2.71 -0.01
CA GLU A 107 16.53 3.76 0.61
C GLU A 107 16.18 4.04 2.07
N GLU A 108 14.90 3.95 2.41
CA GLU A 108 14.41 4.15 3.78
C GLU A 108 14.40 2.86 4.60
N GLY A 109 14.74 1.71 4.00
CA GLY A 109 14.75 0.42 4.69
C GLY A 109 13.36 -0.02 5.15
N LYS A 110 12.31 0.41 4.43
CA LYS A 110 10.91 0.14 4.77
C LYS A 110 10.34 -0.99 3.95
N ALA A 111 9.40 -1.72 4.55
CA ALA A 111 8.69 -2.78 3.84
C ALA A 111 7.43 -2.26 3.15
N ALA A 112 7.07 -2.92 2.05
CA ALA A 112 5.72 -2.85 1.48
C ALA A 112 4.87 -4.01 2.01
N GLU A 113 3.60 -3.76 2.25
CA GLU A 113 2.66 -4.79 2.62
C GLU A 113 2.18 -5.58 1.40
N VAL A 114 2.30 -6.90 1.48
CA VAL A 114 1.58 -7.86 0.65
C VAL A 114 0.29 -8.20 1.39
N ASN A 115 -0.80 -7.53 1.00
CA ASN A 115 -2.07 -7.66 1.69
C ASN A 115 -2.95 -8.77 1.07
N PHE A 116 -3.33 -9.75 1.87
CA PHE A 116 -4.04 -10.94 1.40
C PHE A 116 -5.52 -10.67 1.12
N ALA A 117 -6.18 -9.73 1.80
CA ALA A 117 -7.53 -9.33 1.40
C ALA A 117 -7.53 -8.70 0.00
N VAL A 118 -6.51 -7.90 -0.30
CA VAL A 118 -6.36 -7.25 -1.62
C VAL A 118 -6.01 -8.28 -2.70
N ILE A 119 -4.96 -9.07 -2.51
CA ILE A 119 -4.53 -10.08 -3.50
C ILE A 119 -5.59 -11.17 -3.68
N GLY A 120 -6.17 -11.65 -2.58
CA GLY A 120 -7.18 -12.70 -2.58
C GLY A 120 -8.52 -12.25 -3.13
N GLY A 121 -8.94 -11.03 -2.80
CA GLY A 121 -10.18 -10.42 -3.28
C GLY A 121 -10.11 -9.88 -4.72
N ALA A 122 -8.90 -9.65 -5.24
CA ALA A 122 -8.71 -9.14 -6.59
C ALA A 122 -9.16 -10.12 -7.68
N VAL A 123 -9.69 -9.56 -8.78
CA VAL A 123 -9.85 -10.30 -10.03
C VAL A 123 -8.48 -10.69 -10.60
N PRO A 124 -8.37 -11.77 -11.39
CA PRO A 124 -7.08 -12.33 -11.82
C PRO A 124 -6.12 -11.32 -12.44
N GLU A 125 -6.61 -10.41 -13.27
CA GLU A 125 -5.78 -9.41 -13.96
C GLU A 125 -5.15 -8.41 -12.98
N ILE A 126 -5.89 -8.02 -11.93
CA ILE A 126 -5.39 -7.11 -10.90
C ILE A 126 -4.43 -7.82 -9.98
N ARG A 127 -4.73 -9.08 -9.62
CA ARG A 127 -3.81 -9.92 -8.86
C ARG A 127 -2.47 -10.06 -9.60
N GLU A 128 -2.52 -10.37 -10.89
CA GLU A 128 -1.33 -10.49 -11.73
C GLU A 128 -0.52 -9.19 -11.76
N TYR A 129 -1.20 -8.05 -11.93
CA TYR A 129 -0.56 -6.73 -11.86
C TYR A 129 0.18 -6.50 -10.53
N LEU A 130 -0.49 -6.76 -9.40
CA LEU A 130 0.09 -6.56 -8.06
C LEU A 130 1.28 -7.49 -7.81
N LEU A 131 1.15 -8.78 -8.15
CA LEU A 131 2.25 -9.74 -8.00
C LEU A 131 3.44 -9.40 -8.89
N LYS A 132 3.19 -8.95 -10.12
CA LYS A 132 4.23 -8.45 -11.03
C LYS A 132 4.92 -7.20 -10.50
N LEU A 133 4.16 -6.28 -9.92
CA LEU A 133 4.69 -5.08 -9.26
C LEU A 133 5.62 -5.48 -8.11
N PHE A 134 5.15 -6.32 -7.19
CA PHE A 134 5.93 -6.76 -6.04
C PHE A 134 7.16 -7.58 -6.45
N ALA A 135 7.06 -8.44 -7.47
CA ALA A 135 8.22 -9.17 -7.99
C ALA A 135 9.27 -8.21 -8.58
N GLY A 136 8.84 -7.15 -9.25
CA GLY A 136 9.74 -6.08 -9.73
C GLY A 136 10.40 -5.30 -8.58
N TRP A 137 9.67 -5.05 -7.49
CA TRP A 137 10.20 -4.40 -6.30
C TRP A 137 11.18 -5.30 -5.53
N LYS A 138 10.89 -6.59 -5.44
CA LYS A 138 11.80 -7.62 -4.91
C LYS A 138 13.16 -7.58 -5.63
N GLN A 139 13.17 -7.50 -6.97
CA GLN A 139 14.41 -7.42 -7.75
C GLN A 139 15.24 -6.16 -7.44
N LYS A 140 14.62 -5.12 -6.90
CA LYS A 140 15.26 -3.88 -6.44
C LYS A 140 15.65 -3.91 -4.96
N GLY A 141 15.46 -5.03 -4.27
CA GLY A 141 15.84 -5.21 -2.87
C GLY A 141 14.77 -4.79 -1.84
N VAL A 142 13.56 -4.46 -2.28
CA VAL A 142 12.44 -4.17 -1.37
C VAL A 142 12.07 -5.42 -0.58
N ARG A 143 11.82 -5.23 0.72
CA ARG A 143 11.33 -6.26 1.64
C ARG A 143 9.84 -6.12 1.84
N PHE A 144 9.18 -7.21 2.24
CA PHE A 144 7.74 -7.23 2.38
C PHE A 144 7.29 -7.64 3.78
N THR A 145 6.10 -7.20 4.18
CA THR A 145 5.34 -7.76 5.30
C THR A 145 4.07 -8.40 4.77
N ILE A 146 3.47 -9.30 5.54
CA ILE A 146 2.17 -9.90 5.23
C ILE A 146 1.14 -9.29 6.18
N GLY A 147 0.01 -8.88 5.62
CA GLY A 147 -1.21 -8.52 6.35
C GLY A 147 -2.42 -9.10 5.63
N ASP A 148 -3.52 -9.34 6.34
CA ASP A 148 -4.75 -9.88 5.73
C ASP A 148 -5.96 -8.95 5.83
N ASP A 149 -5.78 -7.79 6.46
CA ASP A 149 -6.81 -6.77 6.68
C ASP A 149 -8.13 -7.32 7.26
N LEU A 150 -8.00 -8.27 8.21
CA LEU A 150 -9.15 -8.96 8.77
C LEU A 150 -10.03 -8.04 9.61
N HIS A 151 -11.28 -7.87 9.14
CA HIS A 151 -12.34 -7.16 9.87
C HIS A 151 -13.35 -8.11 10.52
N ASN A 152 -12.94 -9.35 10.81
CA ASN A 152 -13.75 -10.41 11.42
C ASN A 152 -13.00 -11.09 12.57
N ALA A 153 -13.71 -11.88 13.37
CA ALA A 153 -13.12 -12.55 14.54
C ALA A 153 -12.09 -13.65 14.20
N HIS A 154 -12.11 -14.19 12.96
CA HIS A 154 -11.34 -15.37 12.60
C HIS A 154 -10.69 -15.25 11.23
N PHE A 155 -9.42 -15.66 11.17
CA PHE A 155 -8.63 -15.75 9.94
C PHE A 155 -9.18 -16.81 8.98
N SER A 156 -9.07 -16.56 7.67
CA SER A 156 -9.38 -17.55 6.65
C SER A 156 -8.13 -18.36 6.30
N LYS A 157 -8.06 -19.61 6.77
CA LYS A 157 -6.93 -20.49 6.44
C LYS A 157 -6.78 -20.70 4.93
N GLU A 158 -7.89 -20.85 4.22
CA GLU A 158 -7.92 -21.02 2.76
C GLU A 158 -7.28 -19.82 2.04
N LEU A 159 -7.56 -18.60 2.51
CA LEU A 159 -6.97 -17.40 1.92
C LEU A 159 -5.44 -17.41 2.03
N PHE A 160 -4.91 -17.78 3.20
CA PHE A 160 -3.46 -17.86 3.41
C PHE A 160 -2.82 -18.95 2.55
N GLU A 161 -3.41 -20.15 2.50
CA GLU A 161 -2.89 -21.25 1.67
C GLU A 161 -2.87 -20.88 0.17
N ARG A 162 -3.88 -20.13 -0.30
CA ARG A 162 -3.91 -19.64 -1.69
C ARG A 162 -2.94 -18.50 -1.95
N ALA A 163 -2.82 -17.56 -1.00
CA ALA A 163 -1.88 -16.45 -1.11
C ALA A 163 -0.43 -16.93 -1.16
N GLU A 164 -0.08 -17.94 -0.35
CA GLU A 164 1.22 -18.60 -0.38
C GLU A 164 1.52 -19.22 -1.76
N GLN A 165 0.54 -19.91 -2.36
CA GLN A 165 0.69 -20.47 -3.71
C GLN A 165 0.96 -19.39 -4.76
N TRP A 166 0.17 -18.31 -4.77
CA TRP A 166 0.40 -17.20 -5.72
C TRP A 166 1.76 -16.55 -5.52
N LEU A 167 2.19 -16.35 -4.28
CA LEU A 167 3.51 -15.80 -3.99
C LEU A 167 4.63 -16.74 -4.48
N ALA A 168 4.50 -18.04 -4.25
CA ALA A 168 5.46 -19.04 -4.72
C ALA A 168 5.56 -19.09 -6.26
N GLU A 169 4.44 -18.98 -6.98
CA GLU A 169 4.41 -18.90 -8.45
C GLU A 169 5.19 -17.71 -9.00
N TRP A 170 5.24 -16.60 -8.25
CA TRP A 170 6.02 -15.40 -8.56
C TRP A 170 7.42 -15.42 -7.96
N GLY A 171 7.84 -16.55 -7.40
CA GLY A 171 9.18 -16.78 -6.88
C GLY A 171 9.46 -16.09 -5.54
N PHE A 172 8.44 -15.73 -4.77
CA PHE A 172 8.63 -15.27 -3.39
C PHE A 172 9.00 -16.43 -2.47
N THR A 173 9.80 -16.12 -1.46
CA THR A 173 10.32 -17.02 -0.44
C THR A 173 10.23 -16.33 0.91
N GLU A 174 10.36 -17.06 2.02
CA GLU A 174 10.42 -16.46 3.36
C GLU A 174 11.49 -15.37 3.48
N ASN A 175 12.60 -15.52 2.74
CA ASN A 175 13.67 -14.55 2.67
C ASN A 175 13.30 -13.26 1.95
N ASP A 176 12.08 -13.06 1.47
CA ASP A 176 11.61 -11.77 0.95
C ASP A 176 10.82 -10.97 2.00
N PHE A 177 10.45 -11.63 3.10
CA PHE A 177 9.59 -11.05 4.14
C PHE A 177 10.39 -10.67 5.39
N VAL A 178 9.88 -9.70 6.13
CA VAL A 178 10.43 -9.23 7.42
C VAL A 178 9.29 -8.98 8.40
N LEU A 179 9.59 -8.99 9.69
CA LEU A 179 8.62 -8.49 10.68
C LEU A 179 8.56 -6.95 10.61
N PRO A 180 7.37 -6.36 10.84
CA PRO A 180 7.16 -4.92 10.63
C PRO A 180 8.00 -4.03 11.58
N PHE A 181 8.46 -4.57 12.71
CA PHE A 181 9.27 -3.88 13.72
C PHE A 181 10.78 -4.12 13.60
N GLN A 182 11.24 -4.98 12.67
CA GLN A 182 12.66 -5.30 12.48
C GLN A 182 13.40 -4.30 11.57
N GLN A 183 12.74 -3.23 11.18
CA GLN A 183 13.32 -2.24 10.27
C GLN A 183 14.08 -1.19 11.08
N ASN A 184 15.33 -0.95 10.68
CA ASN A 184 16.16 0.08 11.29
C ASN A 184 15.54 1.45 11.02
N LEU A 185 14.74 1.96 11.96
CA LEU A 185 14.44 3.38 11.99
C LEU A 185 15.79 4.10 12.11
N LYS A 186 16.16 4.88 11.09
CA LYS A 186 17.31 5.79 11.19
C LYS A 186 17.03 6.69 12.39
N GLN A 187 17.80 6.50 13.48
CA GLN A 187 17.77 7.37 14.66
C GLN A 187 18.36 8.74 14.33
#